data_AF-A0A2V5UH83-F1
#
_entry.id   AF-A0A2V5UH83-F1
#
_cell.length_a   1.000
_cell.length_b   1.000
_cell.length_c   1.000
_cell.angle_alpha   90.00
_cell.angle_beta   90.00
_cell.angle_gamma   90.00
#
_symmetry.space_group_name_H-M   'P 1'
#
loop_
_entity.id
_entity.type
_entity.pdbx_description
1 polymer ?
#
loop_
_entity_poly.entity_id
_entity_poly.type
_entity_poly.pdbx_seq_one_letter_code
_entity_poly.pdbx_strand_id
1 'polypeptide(L)'
;SLICTIVDPITREPYDRDPRGVAEKAEAYLKSTGIADTAFFGPEAEFFIFDDVRFSYDGNSSFHHIDSAEVHWNSAREEFPNLSYKIRPKEGYFPVPPMDSLQDIRNEMAL
;
A
#
# COMPACT_ATOMS: atom_id res chain seq x y z
N SER A 1 -5.39 2.44 18.44
CA SER A 1 -6.25 1.28 18.11
C SER A 1 -5.91 0.12 19.04
N LEU A 2 -6.74 -0.92 19.09
CA LEU A 2 -6.44 -2.17 19.80
C LEU A 2 -6.27 -3.28 18.75
N ILE A 3 -5.26 -4.12 18.95
CA ILE A 3 -4.95 -5.25 18.08
C ILE A 3 -5.30 -6.53 18.84
N CYS A 4 -6.11 -7.40 18.23
CA CYS A 4 -6.66 -8.61 18.86
C CYS A 4 -6.47 -9.85 17.99
N THR A 5 -6.58 -11.03 18.62
CA THR A 5 -6.72 -12.33 17.96
C THR A 5 -8.14 -12.87 18.10
N ILE A 6 -8.50 -13.83 17.24
CA ILE A 6 -9.82 -14.47 17.24
C ILE A 6 -9.74 -15.80 17.99
N VAL A 7 -10.70 -16.03 18.89
CA VAL A 7 -10.85 -17.28 19.63
C VAL A 7 -12.27 -17.81 19.48
N ASP A 8 -12.44 -19.12 19.56
CA ASP A 8 -13.77 -19.75 19.62
C ASP A 8 -14.50 -19.32 20.91
N PRO A 9 -15.77 -18.87 20.82
CA PRO A 9 -16.48 -18.35 21.99
C PRO A 9 -16.86 -19.41 23.03
N ILE A 10 -16.92 -20.69 22.65
CA ILE A 10 -17.28 -21.82 23.50
C ILE A 10 -16.02 -22.46 24.08
N THR A 11 -15.11 -22.91 23.20
CA THR A 11 -13.91 -23.66 23.62
C THR A 11 -12.79 -22.75 24.09
N ARG A 12 -12.83 -21.46 23.73
CA ARG A 12 -11.74 -20.48 23.95
C ARG A 12 -10.45 -20.80 23.22
N GLU A 13 -10.47 -21.76 22.31
CA GLU A 13 -9.31 -22.13 21.51
C GLU A 13 -9.02 -21.08 20.42
N PRO A 14 -7.74 -20.88 20.04
CA PRO A 14 -7.38 -20.00 18.93
C PRO A 14 -8.04 -20.41 17.62
N TYR A 15 -8.54 -19.44 16.86
CA TYR A 15 -9.18 -19.71 15.59
C TYR A 15 -8.14 -19.95 14.47
N ASP A 16 -8.21 -21.12 13.83
CA ASP A 16 -7.21 -21.55 12.83
C ASP A 16 -7.13 -20.68 11.58
N ARG A 17 -8.15 -19.85 11.29
CA ARG A 17 -8.14 -18.93 10.14
C ARG A 17 -7.86 -17.48 10.52
N ASP A 18 -7.51 -17.21 11.78
CA ASP A 18 -6.97 -15.91 12.17
C ASP A 18 -5.53 -15.76 11.63
N PRO A 19 -5.26 -14.83 10.70
CA PRO A 19 -3.91 -14.63 10.17
C PRO A 19 -2.88 -14.31 11.27
N ARG A 20 -3.30 -13.62 12.34
CA ARG A 20 -2.42 -13.31 13.47
C ARG A 20 -2.10 -14.55 14.28
N GLY A 21 -3.11 -15.39 14.56
CA GLY A 21 -2.92 -16.68 15.23
C GLY A 21 -2.00 -17.61 14.42
N VAL A 22 -2.06 -17.55 13.09
CA VAL A 22 -1.10 -18.28 12.23
C VAL A 22 0.33 -17.75 12.39
N ALA A 23 0.52 -16.43 12.45
CA ALA A 23 1.84 -15.83 12.70
C ALA A 23 2.40 -16.22 14.08
N GLU A 24 1.59 -16.18 15.13
CA GLU A 24 1.99 -16.61 16.49
C GLU A 24 2.37 -18.09 16.53
N LYS A 25 1.63 -18.95 15.83
CA LYS A 25 1.98 -20.38 15.68
C LYS A 25 3.30 -20.56 14.95
N ALA A 26 3.59 -19.75 13.93
CA ALA A 26 4.85 -19.81 13.19
C ALA A 26 6.05 -19.42 14.07
N GLU A 27 5.92 -18.37 14.90
CA GLU A 27 6.94 -17.99 15.89
C GLU A 27 7.17 -19.09 16.93
N ALA A 28 6.10 -19.67 17.47
CA ALA A 28 6.17 -20.77 18.44
C ALA A 28 6.82 -22.02 17.81
N TYR A 29 6.50 -22.30 16.55
CA TYR A 29 7.10 -23.40 15.80
C TYR A 29 8.60 -23.19 15.59
N LEU A 30 9.05 -22.00 15.16
CA LEU A 30 10.47 -21.70 15.00
C LEU A 30 11.25 -22.00 16.30
N LYS A 31 10.74 -21.52 17.44
CA LYS A 31 11.34 -21.77 18.76
C LYS A 31 11.37 -23.27 19.11
N SER A 32 10.31 -24.02 18.79
CA SER A 32 10.24 -25.45 19.10
C SER A 32 11.23 -26.29 18.27
N THR A 33 11.66 -25.81 17.10
CA THR A 33 12.71 -26.48 16.30
C THR A 33 14.11 -26.36 16.89
N GLY A 34 14.36 -25.39 17.78
CA GLY A 34 15.69 -25.10 18.33
C GLY A 34 16.68 -24.46 17.33
N ILE A 35 16.24 -24.11 16.12
CA ILE A 35 17.09 -23.50 15.08
C ILE A 35 17.40 -22.03 15.41
N ALA A 36 16.38 -21.29 15.84
CA ALA A 36 16.47 -19.88 16.22
C ALA A 36 15.36 -19.53 17.22
N ASP A 37 15.50 -18.39 17.89
CA ASP A 37 14.49 -17.86 18.79
C ASP A 37 13.60 -16.79 18.15
N THR A 38 14.10 -16.10 17.11
CA THR A 38 13.52 -14.89 16.54
C THR A 38 13.77 -14.85 15.03
N ALA A 39 12.75 -14.45 14.26
CA ALA A 39 12.87 -14.15 12.84
C ALA A 39 12.52 -12.67 12.60
N PHE A 40 13.47 -11.90 12.09
CA PHE A 40 13.27 -10.49 11.76
C PHE A 40 12.80 -10.35 10.31
N PHE A 41 11.76 -9.54 10.09
CA PHE A 41 11.23 -9.22 8.77
C PHE A 41 11.30 -7.71 8.55
N GLY A 42 11.90 -7.29 7.42
CA GLY A 42 11.95 -5.90 6.98
C GLY A 42 11.17 -5.72 5.67
N PRO A 43 9.84 -5.53 5.72
CA PRO A 43 9.04 -5.34 4.51
C PRO A 43 9.18 -3.91 3.98
N GLU A 44 9.33 -3.78 2.66
CA GLU A 44 9.27 -2.51 1.93
C GLU A 44 8.01 -2.52 1.05
N ALA A 45 6.93 -1.92 1.56
CA ALA A 45 5.67 -1.85 0.84
C ALA A 45 5.62 -0.57 -0.01
N GLU A 46 5.92 -0.69 -1.30
CA GLU A 46 5.71 0.39 -2.26
C GLU A 46 4.21 0.69 -2.43
N PHE A 47 3.89 1.95 -2.72
CA PHE A 47 2.52 2.40 -2.93
C PHE A 47 2.45 3.54 -3.94
N PHE A 48 1.24 3.80 -4.44
CA PHE A 48 0.94 4.94 -5.32
C PHE A 48 0.05 5.95 -4.58
N ILE A 49 0.22 7.23 -4.90
CA ILE A 49 -0.68 8.31 -4.47
C ILE A 49 -1.43 8.79 -5.73
N PHE A 50 -2.75 8.67 -5.72
CA PHE A 50 -3.62 9.09 -6.81
C PHE A 50 -4.58 10.19 -6.34
N ASP A 51 -5.02 11.04 -7.26
CA ASP A 51 -6.00 12.09 -7.00
C ASP A 51 -7.43 11.61 -7.29
N ASP A 52 -7.61 10.70 -8.26
CA ASP A 52 -8.92 10.16 -8.65
C ASP A 52 -8.83 8.67 -9.00
N VAL A 53 -9.83 7.91 -8.55
CA VAL A 53 -10.00 6.49 -8.87
C VAL A 53 -11.48 6.22 -9.15
N ARG A 54 -11.80 5.84 -10.38
CA ARG A 54 -13.17 5.53 -10.85
C ARG A 54 -13.21 4.13 -11.45
N PHE A 55 -14.26 3.37 -11.16
CA PHE A 55 -14.48 2.05 -11.77
C PHE A 55 -15.98 1.73 -11.84
N SER A 56 -16.38 0.96 -12.84
CA SER A 56 -17.74 0.37 -12.93
C SER A 56 -17.69 -0.98 -13.63
N TYR A 57 -18.60 -1.88 -13.26
CA TYR A 57 -18.80 -3.20 -13.86
C TYR A 57 -20.30 -3.49 -13.95
N ASP A 58 -20.88 -3.18 -15.10
CA ASP A 58 -22.30 -3.32 -15.43
C ASP A 58 -22.51 -4.42 -16.47
N GLY A 59 -23.75 -4.85 -16.70
CA GLY A 59 -24.06 -5.95 -17.62
C GLY A 59 -23.62 -5.71 -19.08
N ASN A 60 -23.41 -4.46 -19.48
CA ASN A 60 -23.01 -4.07 -20.84
C ASN A 60 -21.73 -3.24 -20.89
N SER A 61 -21.09 -2.93 -19.75
CA SER A 61 -19.89 -2.10 -19.74
C SER A 61 -19.01 -2.40 -18.54
N SER A 62 -17.70 -2.23 -18.69
CA SER A 62 -16.78 -2.23 -17.56
C SER A 62 -15.66 -1.25 -17.81
N PHE A 63 -15.21 -0.56 -16.77
CA PHE A 63 -14.04 0.31 -16.84
C PHE A 63 -13.38 0.46 -15.48
N HIS A 64 -12.10 0.84 -15.53
CA HIS A 64 -11.35 1.39 -14.41
C HIS A 64 -10.55 2.59 -14.94
N HIS A 65 -10.36 3.58 -14.10
CA HIS A 65 -9.65 4.80 -14.42
C HIS A 65 -8.96 5.30 -13.16
N ILE A 66 -7.68 5.58 -13.27
CA ILE A 66 -6.86 6.16 -12.21
C ILE A 66 -6.26 7.44 -12.77
N ASP A 67 -6.12 8.45 -11.93
CA ASP A 67 -5.53 9.70 -12.34
C ASP A 67 -4.74 10.38 -11.21
N SER A 68 -3.76 11.17 -11.60
CA SER A 68 -2.99 12.03 -10.70
C SER A 68 -2.47 13.25 -11.46
N ALA A 69 -2.21 14.34 -10.76
CA ALA A 69 -1.63 15.54 -11.33
C ALA A 69 -0.22 15.30 -11.90
N GLU A 70 0.53 14.32 -11.38
CA GLU A 70 1.92 14.02 -11.80
C GLU A 70 2.01 13.18 -13.08
N VAL A 71 0.93 12.54 -13.50
CA VAL A 71 1.01 11.51 -14.56
C VAL A 71 1.24 12.09 -15.95
N HIS A 72 2.10 11.46 -16.73
CA HIS A 72 2.46 11.89 -18.09
C HIS A 72 1.30 12.00 -19.07
N TRP A 73 0.22 11.22 -18.93
CA TRP A 73 -0.94 11.33 -19.83
C TRP A 73 -1.71 12.65 -19.66
N ASN A 74 -1.48 13.38 -18.56
CA ASN A 74 -2.02 14.72 -18.34
C ASN A 74 -1.12 15.86 -18.87
N SER A 75 -0.05 15.54 -19.61
CA SER A 75 0.89 16.54 -20.15
C SER A 75 0.24 17.57 -21.10
N ALA A 76 -0.85 17.20 -21.78
CA ALA A 76 -1.62 18.10 -22.65
C ALA A 76 -3.01 18.44 -22.08
N ARG A 77 -3.30 18.05 -20.84
CA ARG A 77 -4.58 18.36 -20.19
C ARG A 77 -4.70 19.87 -20.00
N GLU A 78 -5.87 20.43 -20.29
CA GLU A 78 -6.17 21.81 -19.97
C GLU A 78 -6.28 21.96 -18.45
N GLU A 79 -5.28 22.59 -17.85
CA GLU A 79 -5.21 22.92 -16.42
C GLU A 79 -4.95 24.43 -16.30
N PHE A 80 -5.46 25.07 -15.24
CA PHE A 80 -5.36 26.52 -15.04
C PHE A 80 -4.46 26.87 -13.83
N PRO A 81 -3.12 26.83 -13.94
CA PRO A 81 -2.27 26.51 -15.10
C PRO A 81 -1.76 25.05 -15.14
N ASN A 82 -1.44 24.53 -16.33
CA ASN A 82 -0.65 23.30 -16.49
C ASN A 82 0.84 23.62 -16.36
N LEU A 83 1.46 23.18 -15.26
CA LEU A 83 2.86 23.45 -14.96
C LEU A 83 3.84 22.50 -15.65
N SER A 84 3.36 21.59 -16.52
CA SER A 84 4.15 20.49 -17.08
C SER A 84 4.65 19.57 -15.97
N TYR A 85 5.97 19.45 -15.73
CA TYR A 85 6.61 18.61 -14.69
C TYR A 85 5.95 17.23 -14.43
N LYS A 86 5.37 16.63 -15.48
CA LYS A 86 4.70 15.33 -15.40
C LYS A 86 5.76 14.22 -15.47
N ILE A 87 5.64 13.23 -14.60
CA ILE A 87 6.54 12.09 -14.47
C ILE A 87 6.24 11.07 -15.58
N ARG A 88 7.27 10.79 -16.39
CA ARG A 88 7.21 9.79 -17.47
C ARG A 88 7.24 8.36 -16.91
N PRO A 89 6.77 7.37 -17.68
CA PRO A 89 6.85 5.97 -17.27
C PRO A 89 8.27 5.58 -16.88
N LYS A 90 8.43 5.01 -15.68
CA LYS A 90 9.72 4.55 -15.11
C LYS A 90 10.76 5.65 -14.84
N GLU A 91 10.37 6.93 -14.88
CA GLU A 91 11.27 8.06 -14.59
C GLU A 91 10.99 8.72 -13.22
N GLY A 92 10.09 8.16 -12.42
CA GLY A 92 9.74 8.67 -11.08
C GLY A 92 10.71 8.29 -9.96
N TYR A 93 11.80 7.58 -10.28
CA TYR A 93 12.76 7.14 -9.27
C TYR A 93 13.69 8.29 -8.88
N PHE A 94 13.24 9.04 -7.86
CA PHE A 94 13.93 10.11 -7.15
C PHE A 94 14.30 11.38 -7.95
N PRO A 95 13.42 11.94 -8.80
CA PRO A 95 13.57 13.33 -9.20
C PRO A 95 13.36 14.26 -7.99
N VAL A 96 13.90 15.48 -8.08
CA VAL A 96 13.67 16.53 -7.06
C VAL A 96 12.47 17.41 -7.44
N PRO A 97 11.87 18.14 -6.50
CA PRO A 97 10.86 19.15 -6.83
C PRO A 97 11.39 20.15 -7.88
N PRO A 98 10.52 20.65 -8.78
CA PRO A 98 9.07 20.49 -8.78
C PRO A 98 8.55 19.24 -9.53
N MET A 99 9.43 18.36 -10.04
CA MET A 99 9.01 17.13 -10.71
C MET A 99 8.46 16.09 -9.72
N ASP A 100 9.00 16.08 -8.51
CA ASP A 100 8.42 15.40 -7.36
C ASP A 100 7.50 16.38 -6.60
N SER A 101 6.20 16.21 -6.76
CA SER A 101 5.18 17.01 -6.07
C SER A 101 4.73 16.39 -4.74
N LEU A 102 5.17 15.17 -4.44
CA LEU A 102 4.74 14.39 -3.27
C LEU A 102 5.76 14.45 -2.12
N GLN A 103 6.80 15.26 -2.22
CA GLN A 103 7.80 15.39 -1.15
C GLN A 103 7.16 15.76 0.20
N ASP A 104 6.28 16.75 0.22
CA ASP A 104 5.69 17.25 1.47
C ASP A 104 4.79 16.20 2.14
N ILE A 105 3.91 15.53 1.36
CA ILE A 105 3.05 14.48 1.91
C ILE A 105 3.84 13.25 2.35
N ARG A 106 4.93 12.88 1.65
CA ARG A 106 5.80 11.78 2.09
C ARG A 106 6.52 12.11 3.39
N ASN A 107 6.89 13.37 3.61
CA ASN A 107 7.45 13.81 4.89
C ASN A 107 6.39 13.73 6.00
N GLU A 108 5.15 14.14 5.73
CA GLU A 108 4.03 14.03 6.68
C GLU A 108 3.66 12.58 7.02
N MET A 109 3.78 11.64 6.08
CA MET A 109 3.56 10.21 6.35
C MET A 109 4.60 9.59 7.29
N ALA A 110 5.83 10.12 7.30
CA ALA A 110 6.95 9.56 8.04
C ALA A 110 7.20 10.20 9.42
N LEU A 111 6.73 11.43 9.61
CA LEU A 111 6.93 12.25 10.82
C LEU A 111 5.70 12.25 11.73
#